data_AF-S2JNY3-F1
#
_entry.id   AF-S2JNY3-F1
#
_cell.length_a   1.000
_cell.length_b   1.000
_cell.length_c   1.000
_cell.angle_alpha   90.00
_cell.angle_beta   90.00
_cell.angle_gamma   90.00
#
_symmetry.space_group_name_H-M   'P 1'
#
loop_
_entity.id
_entity.type
_entity.pdbx_description
1 polymer ?
#
loop_
_entity_poly.entity_id
_entity_poly.type
_entity_poly.pdbx_seq_one_letter_code
_entity_poly.pdbx_strand_id
1 'polypeptide(L)'
;MFVSRFARSTAIRRALYTTEAPSGLNAGEKHIYEKLSQALSPHKLRVADVSGGCGSMYAIDIAAAKFEGTSIVKQHRMVNDILKEEIKGMHGLQLKTSAK
;
A
#
# COMPACT_ATOMS: atom_id res chain seq x y z
N MET A 1 -20.43 8.78 54.01
CA MET A 1 -20.47 7.40 53.52
C MET A 1 -20.71 7.41 52.01
N PHE A 2 -19.75 6.87 51.28
CA PHE A 2 -19.84 6.19 49.97
C PHE A 2 -20.31 6.91 48.68
N VAL A 3 -19.32 7.20 47.82
CA VAL A 3 -19.14 6.85 46.38
C VAL A 3 -20.42 6.89 45.52
N SER A 4 -20.50 7.55 44.35
CA SER A 4 -19.86 6.99 43.14
C SER A 4 -20.05 7.82 41.86
N ARG A 5 -18.90 8.08 41.21
CA ARG A 5 -18.56 7.82 39.79
C ARG A 5 -19.35 8.54 38.68
N PHE A 6 -18.68 9.56 38.14
CA PHE A 6 -18.63 9.88 36.72
C PHE A 6 -18.44 8.62 35.85
N ALA A 7 -19.26 8.45 34.82
CA ALA A 7 -18.94 7.58 33.69
C ALA A 7 -19.15 8.38 32.38
N ARG A 8 -18.04 8.89 31.84
CA ARG A 8 -17.98 9.44 30.48
C ARG A 8 -18.16 8.29 29.49
N SER A 9 -19.33 8.22 28.85
CA SER A 9 -19.55 7.29 27.75
C SER A 9 -18.82 7.78 26.50
N THR A 10 -17.58 7.33 26.34
CA THR A 10 -16.86 7.37 25.06
C THR A 10 -16.48 5.94 24.71
N ALA A 11 -17.37 5.26 23.98
CA ALA A 11 -17.06 4.00 23.34
C ALA A 11 -17.11 4.21 21.82
N ILE A 12 -16.17 5.00 21.31
CA ILE A 12 -15.72 4.84 19.92
C ILE A 12 -14.83 3.60 19.92
N ARG A 13 -15.36 2.44 19.50
CA ARG A 13 -14.51 1.36 18.99
C ARG A 13 -15.07 0.85 17.67
N ARG A 14 -14.56 1.56 16.67
CA ARG A 14 -14.58 1.35 15.23
C ARG A 14 -14.15 -0.08 14.87
N ALA A 15 -14.93 -0.68 13.97
CA ALA A 15 -14.58 -1.69 12.97
C ALA A 15 -13.93 -3.00 13.45
N LEU A 16 -14.72 -4.07 13.27
CA LEU A 16 -14.29 -5.45 13.10
C LEU A 16 -13.28 -5.50 11.94
N TYR A 17 -12.00 -5.70 12.24
CA TYR A 17 -11.04 -6.16 11.24
C TYR A 17 -11.24 -7.66 11.11
N THR A 18 -11.93 -8.09 10.04
CA THR A 18 -11.94 -9.50 9.68
C THR A 18 -10.53 -9.86 9.22
N THR A 19 -9.96 -10.87 9.85
CA THR A 19 -8.70 -11.50 9.49
C THR A 19 -8.95 -12.47 8.34
N GLU A 20 -8.54 -12.08 7.13
CA GLU A 20 -8.25 -13.03 6.06
C GLU A 20 -6.79 -12.83 5.63
N ALA A 21 -6.01 -13.90 5.68
CA ALA A 21 -4.62 -13.99 5.24
C ALA A 21 -4.43 -15.35 4.54
N PRO A 22 -3.34 -15.55 3.77
CA PRO A 22 -2.95 -14.89 2.54
C PRO A 22 -2.94 -15.94 1.41
N SER A 23 -3.95 -15.96 0.56
CA SER A 23 -4.12 -16.98 -0.48
C SER A 23 -3.94 -16.39 -1.87
N GLY A 24 -2.68 -16.31 -2.30
CA GLY A 24 -2.31 -15.97 -3.67
C GLY A 24 -2.47 -14.47 -3.98
N LEU A 25 -1.54 -13.94 -4.76
CA LEU A 25 -1.64 -12.55 -5.20
C LEU A 25 -2.99 -12.33 -5.89
N ASN A 26 -3.73 -11.33 -5.42
CA ASN A 26 -4.99 -10.91 -6.00
C ASN A 26 -4.74 -10.44 -7.44
N ALA A 27 -5.75 -10.50 -8.32
CA ALA A 27 -5.57 -10.14 -9.73
C ALA A 27 -4.97 -8.72 -9.91
N GLY A 28 -5.36 -7.77 -9.06
CA GLY A 28 -4.79 -6.42 -9.03
C GLY A 28 -3.34 -6.36 -8.57
N GLU A 29 -2.95 -7.13 -7.55
CA GLU A 29 -1.57 -7.19 -7.07
C GLU A 29 -0.63 -7.73 -8.14
N LYS A 30 -1.05 -8.81 -8.82
CA LYS A 30 -0.29 -9.41 -9.92
C LYS A 30 -0.13 -8.44 -11.09
N HIS A 31 -1.19 -7.71 -11.44
CA HIS A 31 -1.14 -6.73 -12.52
C HIS A 31 -0.16 -5.59 -12.23
N ILE A 32 -0.21 -5.02 -11.03
CA ILE A 32 0.72 -3.97 -10.58
C ILE A 32 2.16 -4.50 -10.54
N TYR A 33 2.32 -5.73 -10.03
CA TYR A 33 3.63 -6.38 -9.94
C TYR A 33 4.29 -6.53 -11.31
N GLU A 34 3.57 -7.07 -12.30
CA GLU A 34 4.09 -7.28 -13.65
C GLU A 34 4.48 -5.94 -14.31
N LYS A 35 3.64 -4.92 -14.18
CA LYS A 35 3.89 -3.60 -14.78
C LYS A 35 5.14 -2.93 -14.21
N LEU A 36 5.29 -2.95 -12.89
CA LEU A 36 6.48 -2.40 -12.22
C LEU A 36 7.74 -3.22 -12.51
N SER A 37 7.60 -4.55 -12.58
CA SER A 37 8.71 -5.44 -12.91
C SER A 37 9.25 -5.15 -14.31
N GLN A 38 8.36 -4.99 -15.30
CA GLN A 38 8.74 -4.68 -16.69
C GLN A 38 9.36 -3.28 -16.83
N ALA A 39 8.82 -2.27 -16.14
CA ALA A 39 9.29 -0.88 -16.31
C ALA A 39 10.60 -0.58 -15.57
N LEU A 40 10.76 -1.10 -14.36
CA LEU A 40 11.85 -0.71 -13.45
C LEU A 40 12.92 -1.78 -13.28
N SER A 41 12.62 -3.04 -13.63
CA SER A 41 13.48 -4.21 -13.37
C SER A 41 14.05 -4.20 -11.94
N PRO A 42 13.18 -4.10 -10.91
CA PRO A 42 13.61 -4.00 -9.53
C PRO A 42 14.25 -5.31 -9.04
N HIS A 43 15.26 -5.21 -8.18
CA HIS A 43 15.82 -6.38 -7.49
C HIS A 43 14.91 -6.84 -6.34
N LYS A 44 14.10 -5.93 -5.79
CA LYS A 44 13.08 -6.25 -4.79
C LYS A 44 11.79 -5.54 -5.12
N LEU A 45 10.71 -6.30 -5.26
CA LEU A 45 9.37 -5.76 -5.49
C LEU A 45 8.39 -6.52 -4.61
N ARG A 46 7.66 -5.77 -3.79
CA ARG A 46 6.54 -6.29 -3.01
C ARG A 46 5.33 -5.41 -3.27
N VAL A 47 4.23 -6.04 -3.63
CA VAL A 47 2.92 -5.42 -3.77
C VAL A 47 1.99 -6.16 -2.82
N ALA A 48 1.25 -5.43 -2.00
CA ALA A 48 0.28 -5.98 -1.07
C ALA A 48 -1.00 -5.12 -1.08
N ASP A 49 -2.15 -5.75 -1.22
CA ASP A 49 -3.46 -5.13 -1.04
C ASP A 49 -3.71 -4.92 0.46
N VAL A 50 -3.89 -3.66 0.85
CA VAL A 50 -4.18 -3.24 2.22
C VAL A 50 -5.64 -2.77 2.37
N SER A 51 -6.46 -2.95 1.34
CA SER A 51 -7.90 -2.64 1.38
C SER A 51 -8.78 -3.77 1.92
N GLY A 52 -8.19 -4.89 2.33
CA GLY A 52 -8.93 -6.06 2.80
C GLY A 52 -9.64 -6.83 1.69
N GLY A 53 -9.06 -6.86 0.48
CA GLY A 53 -9.56 -7.67 -0.65
C GLY A 53 -10.48 -6.93 -1.62
N CYS A 54 -10.74 -5.64 -1.41
CA CYS A 54 -11.51 -4.80 -2.34
C CYS A 54 -10.66 -4.34 -3.55
N GLY A 55 -9.33 -4.46 -3.47
CA GLY A 55 -8.41 -4.01 -4.52
C GLY A 55 -8.38 -2.48 -4.69
N SER A 56 -8.78 -1.72 -3.68
CA SER A 56 -8.87 -0.26 -3.74
C SER A 56 -7.68 0.47 -3.10
N MET A 57 -6.82 -0.23 -2.37
CA MET A 57 -5.63 0.36 -1.75
C MET A 57 -4.47 -0.62 -1.70
N TYR A 58 -3.33 -0.21 -2.24
CA TYR A 58 -2.14 -1.05 -2.29
C TYR A 58 -0.97 -0.42 -1.53
N ALA A 59 -0.14 -1.26 -0.94
CA ALA A 59 1.16 -0.93 -0.41
C ALA A 59 2.24 -1.55 -1.29
N ILE A 60 3.14 -0.72 -1.80
CA ILE A 60 4.19 -1.11 -2.72
C ILE A 60 5.54 -0.74 -2.13
N ASP A 61 6.39 -1.75 -1.98
CA ASP A 61 7.80 -1.58 -1.63
C ASP A 61 8.67 -1.95 -2.85
N ILE A 62 9.44 -1.00 -3.36
CA ILE A 62 10.28 -1.19 -4.54
C ILE A 62 11.74 -0.85 -4.21
N ALA A 63 12.64 -1.75 -4.55
CA ALA A 63 14.07 -1.51 -4.55
C ALA A 63 14.67 -1.79 -5.94
N ALA A 64 15.25 -0.77 -6.55
CA ALA A 64 15.75 -0.81 -7.92
C ALA A 64 16.98 0.09 -8.09
N ALA A 65 17.96 -0.37 -8.87
CA ALA A 65 19.16 0.41 -9.20
C ALA A 65 18.82 1.72 -9.96
N LYS A 66 17.69 1.76 -10.69
CA LYS A 66 17.21 2.98 -11.37
C LYS A 66 16.92 4.15 -10.43
N PHE A 67 16.79 3.89 -9.13
CA PHE A 67 16.56 4.92 -8.13
C PHE A 67 17.86 5.54 -7.59
N GLU A 68 19.03 4.96 -7.90
CA GLU A 68 20.33 5.53 -7.51
C GLU A 68 20.51 6.95 -8.06
N GLY A 69 21.01 7.85 -7.22
CA GLY A 69 21.23 9.25 -7.59
C GLY A 69 19.95 10.10 -7.77
N THR A 70 18.76 9.54 -7.54
CA THR A 70 17.49 10.29 -7.61
C THR A 70 16.91 10.55 -6.22
N SER A 71 16.23 11.69 -6.05
CA SER A 71 15.52 11.98 -4.80
C SER A 71 14.27 11.14 -4.64
N ILE A 72 13.84 10.89 -3.41
CA ILE A 72 12.62 10.10 -3.09
C ILE A 72 11.40 10.63 -3.87
N VAL A 73 11.24 11.96 -3.98
CA VAL A 73 10.14 12.56 -4.74
C VAL A 73 10.19 12.18 -6.22
N LYS A 74 11.38 12.17 -6.84
CA LYS A 74 11.54 11.75 -8.25
C LYS A 74 11.26 10.25 -8.42
N GLN A 75 11.68 9.42 -7.47
CA GLN A 75 11.38 7.99 -7.46
C GLN A 75 9.86 7.76 -7.40
N HIS A 76 9.17 8.46 -6.49
CA HIS A 76 7.72 8.37 -6.36
C HIS A 76 7.00 8.85 -7.62
N ARG A 77 7.47 9.95 -8.23
CA ARG A 77 6.93 10.42 -9.52
C ARG A 77 7.09 9.37 -10.62
N MET A 78 8.27 8.76 -10.75
CA MET A 78 8.54 7.72 -11.74
C MET A 78 7.56 6.54 -11.60
N VAL A 79 7.33 6.09 -10.36
CA VAL A 79 6.38 4.99 -10.10
C VAL A 79 4.94 5.42 -10.38
N ASN A 80 4.55 6.61 -9.93
CA ASN A 80 3.20 7.14 -10.18
C ASN A 80 2.92 7.35 -11.67
N ASP A 81 3.92 7.73 -12.46
CA ASP A 81 3.78 7.89 -13.92
C ASP A 81 3.55 6.52 -14.60
N ILE A 82 4.19 5.45 -14.12
CA ILE A 82 3.99 4.08 -14.61
C ILE A 82 2.59 3.56 -14.24
N LEU A 83 2.13 3.84 -13.01
CA LEU A 83 0.85 3.37 -12.47
C LEU A 83 -0.29 4.37 -12.66
N LYS A 84 -0.11 5.41 -13.47
CA LYS A 84 -1.05 6.54 -13.55
C LYS A 84 -2.46 6.12 -13.95
N GLU A 85 -2.58 5.13 -14.83
CA GLU A 85 -3.86 4.63 -15.30
C GLU A 85 -4.55 3.76 -14.23
N GLU A 86 -3.77 2.95 -13.50
CA GLU A 86 -4.27 2.08 -12.43
C GLU A 86 -4.70 2.89 -11.20
N ILE A 87 -3.94 3.93 -10.84
CA ILE A 87 -4.21 4.79 -9.69
C ILE A 87 -5.58 5.49 -9.83
N LYS A 88 -6.06 5.77 -11.06
CA LYS A 88 -7.39 6.39 -11.27
C LYS A 88 -8.53 5.55 -10.69
N GLY A 89 -8.38 4.24 -10.66
CA GLY A 89 -9.36 3.31 -10.09
C GLY A 89 -9.13 3.01 -8.61
N MET A 90 -8.02 3.46 -8.03
CA MET A 90 -7.62 3.17 -6.66
C MET A 90 -8.05 4.30 -5.70
N HIS A 91 -8.44 3.93 -4.48
CA HIS A 91 -8.73 4.86 -3.39
C HIS A 91 -7.44 5.47 -2.81
N GLY A 92 -6.31 4.74 -2.88
CA GLY A 92 -5.02 5.25 -2.46
C GLY A 92 -3.86 4.27 -2.72
N LEU A 93 -2.64 4.79 -2.57
CA LEU A 93 -1.40 4.03 -2.74
C LEU A 93 -0.40 4.42 -1.63
N GLN A 94 0.18 3.42 -0.97
CA GLN A 94 1.36 3.61 -0.14
C GLN A 94 2.59 3.16 -0.94
N LEU A 95 3.55 4.06 -1.12
CA LEU A 95 4.75 3.79 -1.87
C LEU A 95 5.99 3.98 -1.00
N LYS A 96 6.86 2.97 -0.98
CA LYS A 96 8.21 3.07 -0.45
C LYS A 96 9.20 2.68 -1.52
N THR A 97 10.10 3.60 -1.84
CA THR A 97 11.19 3.36 -2.80
C THR A 97 12.52 3.35 -2.08
N SER A 98 13.41 2.47 -2.53
CA SER A 98 14.79 2.41 -2.07
C SER A 98 15.73 2.18 -3.25
N ALA A 99 16.87 2.84 -3.26
CA ALA A 99 17.92 2.59 -4.26
C ALA A 99 18.82 1.40 -3.88
N LYS A 100 18.60 0.79 -2.71
CA LYS A 100 19.45 -0.25 -2.11
C LYS A 100 19.00 -1.66 -2.46
#